data_AF-A0A7S0LVR9-F1
#
_entry.id   AF-A0A7S0LVR9-F1
#
_cell.length_a   1.000
_cell.length_b   1.000
_cell.length_c   1.000
_cell.angle_alpha   90.00
_cell.angle_beta   90.00
_cell.angle_gamma   90.00
#
_symmetry.space_group_name_H-M   'P 1'
#
loop_
_entity.id
_entity.type
_entity.pdbx_description
1 polymer ?
#
loop_
_entity_poly.entity_id
_entity_poly.type
_entity_poly.pdbx_seq_one_letter_code
_entity_poly.pdbx_strand_id
1 'polypeptide(L)'
;FIATDDPAVPQQARAALEGLRVVSVEGNEALWTAMEASKGTWTEDRLRTRAIPAAALLRSTMVDIELLSRARALVGHFGSNLSRLAYMLAARRRGSHVPYVSVDGPWCYHWQMCCGVDDEGR
;
A
#
# COMPACT_ATOMS: atom_id res chain seq x y z
N PHE A 1 11.16 1.71 3.98
CA PHE A 1 10.58 0.79 2.98
C PHE A 1 9.33 1.47 2.44
N ILE A 2 9.11 1.46 1.13
CA ILE A 2 7.95 2.06 0.47
C ILE A 2 7.24 0.95 -0.32
N ALA A 3 5.94 0.80 -0.06
CA ALA A 3 5.01 0.03 -0.87
C ALA A 3 4.02 1.01 -1.51
N THR A 4 3.83 0.91 -2.82
CA THR A 4 3.08 1.86 -3.63
C THR A 4 2.63 1.15 -4.90
N ASP A 5 1.43 1.48 -5.39
CA ASP A 5 0.93 1.05 -6.69
C ASP A 5 1.32 2.02 -7.82
N ASP A 6 1.85 3.20 -7.49
CA ASP A 6 2.44 4.12 -8.47
C ASP A 6 3.95 3.84 -8.64
N PRO A 7 4.41 3.46 -9.86
CA PRO A 7 5.79 3.08 -10.13
C PRO A 7 6.79 4.25 -10.07
N ALA A 8 6.34 5.51 -10.15
CA ALA A 8 7.21 6.68 -10.11
C ALA A 8 7.62 7.05 -8.68
N VAL A 9 6.79 6.72 -7.69
CA VAL A 9 6.98 7.12 -6.28
C VAL A 9 8.32 6.68 -5.69
N PRO A 10 8.84 5.44 -5.90
CA PRO A 10 10.13 5.05 -5.34
C PRO A 10 11.30 5.88 -5.87
N GLN A 11 11.26 6.28 -7.15
CA GLN A 11 12.30 7.15 -7.72
C GLN A 11 12.20 8.58 -7.19
N GLN A 12 10.99 9.12 -7.13
CA GLN A 12 10.74 10.45 -6.53
C GLN A 12 11.18 10.51 -5.06
N ALA A 13 10.86 9.47 -4.28
CA ALA A 13 11.25 9.39 -2.88
C ALA A 13 12.78 9.31 -2.71
N ARG A 14 13.50 8.59 -3.57
CA ARG A 14 14.97 8.57 -3.55
C ARG A 14 15.59 9.94 -3.82
N ALA A 15 14.97 10.73 -4.69
CA ALA A 15 15.43 12.09 -5.00
C ALA A 15 15.09 13.09 -3.89
N ALA A 16 13.91 12.96 -3.26
CA ALA A 16 13.42 13.92 -2.27
C ALA A 16 13.91 13.68 -0.84
N LEU A 17 14.17 12.41 -0.46
CA LEU A 17 14.51 12.04 0.91
C LEU A 17 16.02 11.92 1.09
N GLU A 18 16.72 13.05 0.99
CA GLU A 18 18.17 13.12 1.21
C GLU A 18 18.56 12.54 2.58
N GLY A 19 19.61 11.72 2.60
CA GLY A 19 20.10 11.06 3.81
C GLY A 19 19.32 9.82 4.25
N LEU A 20 18.22 9.46 3.59
CA LEU A 20 17.49 8.22 3.87
C LEU A 20 17.73 7.17 2.79
N ARG A 21 17.98 5.92 3.23
CA ARG A 21 17.99 4.77 2.33
C ARG A 21 16.55 4.37 2.00
N VAL A 22 16.09 4.72 0.81
CA VAL A 22 14.81 4.28 0.28
C VAL A 22 14.93 2.86 -0.28
N VAL A 23 14.08 1.97 0.24
CA VAL A 23 13.97 0.57 -0.20
C VAL A 23 12.53 0.35 -0.64
N SER A 24 12.34 -0.21 -1.82
CA SER A 24 11.05 -0.71 -2.32
C SER A 24 11.29 -2.09 -2.93
N VAL A 25 10.24 -2.89 -3.07
CA VAL A 25 10.35 -4.08 -3.91
C VAL A 25 10.49 -3.60 -5.35
N GLU A 26 11.59 -3.98 -6.00
CA GLU A 26 11.69 -3.85 -7.45
C GLU A 26 10.69 -4.85 -8.04
N GLY A 27 9.54 -4.31 -8.44
CA GLY A 27 8.48 -5.14 -9.00
C GLY A 27 8.86 -5.70 -10.36
N ASN A 28 8.10 -6.72 -10.76
CA ASN A 28 8.17 -7.31 -12.08
C ASN A 28 7.95 -6.20 -13.12
N GLU A 29 8.95 -5.90 -13.95
CA GLU A 29 8.88 -4.82 -14.95
C GLU A 29 7.64 -4.95 -15.85
N ALA A 30 7.22 -6.18 -16.16
CA ALA A 30 6.00 -6.44 -16.91
C ALA A 30 4.73 -6.08 -16.12
N LEU A 31 4.72 -6.30 -14.80
CA LEU A 31 3.62 -5.85 -13.93
C LEU A 31 3.54 -4.31 -13.93
N TRP A 32 4.66 -3.62 -13.75
CA TRP A 32 4.67 -2.16 -13.73
C TRP A 32 4.24 -1.55 -15.07
N THR A 33 4.79 -2.08 -16.16
CA THR A 33 4.41 -1.66 -17.51
C THR A 33 2.91 -1.82 -17.73
N ALA A 34 2.35 -2.97 -17.31
CA ALA A 34 0.92 -3.23 -17.41
C ALA A 34 0.07 -2.34 -16.49
N MET A 35 0.54 -2.05 -15.27
CA MET A 35 -0.12 -1.16 -14.32
C MET A 35 -0.16 0.28 -14.83
N GLU A 36 0.93 0.76 -15.44
CA GLU A 36 0.99 2.10 -16.02
C GLU A 36 0.12 2.20 -17.28
N ALA A 37 0.18 1.20 -18.17
CA ALA A 37 -0.63 1.17 -19.41
C ALA A 37 -2.15 1.16 -19.15
N SER A 38 -2.56 0.73 -17.95
CA SER A 38 -3.98 0.66 -17.54
C SER A 38 -4.35 1.67 -16.44
N LYS A 39 -3.51 2.68 -16.20
CA LYS A 39 -3.73 3.71 -15.17
C LYS A 39 -5.10 4.38 -15.34
N GLY A 40 -5.79 4.64 -14.23
CA GLY A 40 -7.15 5.16 -14.22
C GLY A 40 -8.28 4.12 -14.35
N THR A 41 -7.96 2.86 -14.63
CA THR A 41 -8.93 1.76 -14.58
C THR A 41 -8.96 1.12 -13.19
N TRP A 42 -10.10 0.65 -12.70
CA TRP A 42 -10.17 -0.11 -11.45
C TRP A 42 -9.38 -1.42 -11.54
N THR A 43 -8.68 -1.79 -10.46
CA THR A 43 -7.83 -2.98 -10.42
C THR A 43 -8.62 -4.25 -10.72
N GLU A 44 -9.85 -4.34 -10.23
CA GLU A 44 -10.79 -5.44 -10.46
C GLU A 44 -11.08 -5.63 -11.96
N ASP A 45 -11.24 -4.53 -12.69
CA ASP A 45 -11.49 -4.55 -14.13
C ASP A 45 -10.24 -4.91 -14.91
N ARG A 46 -9.06 -4.44 -14.46
CA ARG A 46 -7.76 -4.85 -15.03
C ARG A 46 -7.53 -6.35 -14.86
N LEU A 47 -7.90 -6.92 -13.71
CA LEU A 47 -7.81 -8.35 -13.46
C LEU A 47 -8.80 -9.14 -14.31
N ARG A 48 -10.05 -8.66 -14.40
CA ARG A 48 -11.13 -9.29 -15.19
C ARG A 48 -10.79 -9.37 -16.68
N THR A 49 -10.24 -8.29 -17.22
CA THR A 49 -9.79 -8.19 -18.62
C THR A 49 -8.43 -8.81 -18.86
N ARG A 50 -7.75 -9.30 -17.80
CA ARG A 50 -6.37 -9.81 -17.84
C ARG A 50 -5.35 -8.79 -18.34
N ALA A 51 -5.65 -7.50 -18.20
CA ALA A 51 -4.73 -6.42 -18.51
C ALA A 51 -3.49 -6.44 -17.61
N ILE A 52 -3.61 -7.02 -16.40
CA ILE A 52 -2.48 -7.22 -15.47
C ILE A 52 -2.37 -8.69 -15.04
N PRO A 53 -1.14 -9.21 -14.83
CA PRO A 53 -0.92 -10.58 -14.38
C PRO A 53 -1.28 -10.76 -12.91
N ALA A 54 -2.43 -11.39 -12.64
CA ALA A 54 -2.98 -11.56 -11.28
C ALA A 54 -2.01 -12.19 -10.28
N ALA A 55 -1.29 -13.25 -10.66
CA ALA A 55 -0.34 -13.92 -9.78
C ALA A 55 0.85 -13.02 -9.40
N ALA A 56 1.32 -12.20 -10.34
CA ALA A 56 2.41 -11.26 -10.08
C ALA A 56 1.95 -10.12 -9.17
N LEU A 57 0.74 -9.58 -9.40
CA LEU A 57 0.14 -8.58 -8.52
C LEU A 57 0.00 -9.12 -7.10
N LEU A 58 -0.63 -10.28 -6.93
CA LEU A 58 -0.81 -10.92 -5.62
C LEU A 58 0.52 -11.12 -4.91
N ARG A 59 1.53 -11.68 -5.60
CA ARG A 59 2.86 -11.88 -5.03
C ARG A 59 3.48 -10.56 -4.59
N SER A 60 3.42 -9.52 -5.42
CA SER A 60 3.96 -8.19 -5.07
C SER A 60 3.29 -7.63 -3.83
N THR A 61 1.95 -7.62 -3.81
CA THR A 61 1.15 -7.13 -2.68
C THR A 61 1.47 -7.89 -1.38
N MET A 62 1.60 -9.23 -1.44
CA MET A 62 1.91 -10.03 -0.26
C MET A 62 3.33 -9.77 0.27
N VAL A 63 4.32 -9.57 -0.62
CA VAL A 63 5.68 -9.20 -0.21
C VAL A 63 5.69 -7.82 0.45
N ASP A 64 4.95 -6.86 -0.10
CA ASP A 64 4.84 -5.52 0.48
C ASP A 64 4.23 -5.54 1.88
N ILE A 65 3.11 -6.25 2.08
CA ILE A 65 2.48 -6.43 3.39
C ILE A 65 3.48 -7.06 4.37
N GLU A 66 4.17 -8.11 3.95
CA GLU A 66 5.14 -8.81 4.79
C GLU A 66 6.29 -7.89 5.21
N LEU A 67 6.85 -7.12 4.27
CA LEU A 67 7.96 -6.18 4.55
C LEU A 67 7.51 -5.00 5.41
N LEU A 68 6.33 -4.43 5.15
CA LEU A 68 5.73 -3.40 6.01
C LEU A 68 5.52 -3.92 7.42
N SER A 69 5.01 -5.15 7.58
CA SER A 69 4.73 -5.71 8.91
C SER A 69 5.98 -5.90 9.78
N ARG A 70 7.17 -5.94 9.17
CA ARG A 70 8.46 -6.01 9.87
C ARG A 70 9.01 -4.64 10.28
N ALA A 71 8.42 -3.55 9.79
CA ALA A 71 8.87 -2.20 10.11
C ALA A 71 8.73 -1.87 11.61
N ARG A 72 9.58 -0.97 12.10
CA ARG A 72 9.56 -0.48 13.51
C ARG A 72 8.49 0.59 13.75
N ALA A 73 8.16 1.32 12.70
CA ALA A 73 7.08 2.29 12.66
C ALA A 73 6.48 2.24 11.25
N LEU A 74 5.24 2.67 11.12
CA LEU A 74 4.51 2.72 9.87
C LEU A 74 3.98 4.12 9.62
N VAL A 75 3.96 4.51 8.36
CA VAL A 75 3.26 5.70 7.86
C VAL A 75 2.40 5.23 6.70
N GLY A 76 1.14 5.63 6.68
CA GLY A 76 0.20 5.22 5.65
C GLY A 76 -1.15 5.91 5.82
N HIS A 77 -2.18 5.30 5.26
CA HIS A 77 -3.54 5.83 5.33
C HIS A 77 -4.48 4.66 5.69
N PHE A 78 -5.34 4.83 6.70
CA PHE A 78 -6.21 3.76 7.20
C PHE A 78 -7.40 3.48 6.29
N GLY A 79 -7.67 4.33 5.30
CA GLY A 79 -8.52 4.00 4.15
C GLY A 79 -8.07 2.74 3.42
N SER A 80 -6.76 2.50 3.32
CA SER A 80 -6.23 1.28 2.69
C SER A 80 -6.40 0.06 3.60
N ASN A 81 -7.14 -0.93 3.08
CA ASN A 81 -7.20 -2.28 3.67
C ASN A 81 -5.81 -2.91 3.79
N LEU A 82 -4.90 -2.66 2.84
CA LEU A 82 -3.54 -3.20 2.86
C LEU A 82 -2.71 -2.58 3.99
N SER A 83 -2.84 -1.27 4.21
CA SER A 83 -2.18 -0.57 5.31
C SER A 83 -2.68 -1.05 6.67
N ARG A 84 -4.00 -1.24 6.82
CA ARG A 84 -4.60 -1.84 8.02
C ARG A 84 -4.09 -3.26 8.28
N LEU A 85 -4.05 -4.10 7.23
CA LEU A 85 -3.55 -5.47 7.34
C LEU A 85 -2.08 -5.51 7.76
N ALA A 86 -1.22 -4.69 7.13
CA ALA A 86 0.18 -4.59 7.50
C ALA A 86 0.38 -4.13 8.95
N TYR A 87 -0.41 -3.15 9.42
CA TYR A 87 -0.40 -2.69 10.81
C TYR A 87 -0.80 -3.80 11.80
N MET A 88 -1.91 -4.50 11.55
CA MET A 88 -2.36 -5.60 12.41
C MET A 88 -1.31 -6.73 12.47
N LEU A 89 -0.71 -7.07 11.32
CA LEU A 89 0.35 -8.08 11.27
C LEU A 89 1.60 -7.63 12.03
N ALA A 90 1.99 -6.36 11.92
CA ALA A 90 3.08 -5.79 12.69
C ALA A 90 2.83 -5.87 14.20
N ALA A 91 1.61 -5.52 14.62
CA ALA A 91 1.22 -5.58 16.02
C ALA A 91 1.23 -7.02 16.56
N ARG A 92 0.70 -7.97 15.78
CA ARG A 92 0.72 -9.40 16.13
C ARG A 92 2.12 -9.95 16.30
N ARG A 93 3.05 -9.56 15.43
CA ARG A 93 4.46 -9.99 15.45
C ARG A 93 5.22 -9.49 16.68
N ARG A 94 4.93 -8.27 17.12
CA ARG A 94 5.60 -7.64 18.27
C ARG A 94 4.92 -7.94 19.61
N GLY A 95 3.67 -8.39 19.58
CA GLY A 95 2.86 -8.55 20.79
C GLY A 95 2.36 -7.21 21.36
N SER A 96 2.49 -6.11 20.61
CA SER A 96 2.07 -4.77 21.00
C SER A 96 1.89 -3.89 19.76
N HIS A 97 1.19 -2.77 19.90
CA HIS A 97 1.00 -1.81 18.80
C HIS A 97 2.34 -1.24 18.32
N VAL A 98 2.51 -1.13 17.00
CA VAL A 98 3.60 -0.34 16.42
C VAL A 98 3.23 1.13 16.35
N PRO A 99 4.19 2.06 16.48
CA PRO A 99 3.97 3.44 16.09
C PRO A 99 3.44 3.50 14.65
N TYR A 100 2.28 4.13 14.47
CA TYR A 100 1.64 4.30 13.17
C TYR A 100 1.18 5.75 13.03
N VAL A 101 1.57 6.40 11.94
CA VAL A 101 1.05 7.71 11.55
C VAL A 101 0.13 7.54 10.35
N SER A 102 -1.15 7.85 10.56
CA SER A 102 -2.13 7.88 9.48
C SER A 102 -2.26 9.28 8.90
N VAL A 103 -2.34 9.39 7.58
CA VAL A 103 -2.49 10.68 6.88
C VAL A 103 -3.94 11.04 6.54
N ASP A 104 -4.90 10.13 6.73
CA ASP A 104 -6.32 10.33 6.38
C ASP A 104 -7.26 10.35 7.59
N GLY A 105 -7.09 9.44 8.54
CA GLY A 105 -7.94 9.37 9.73
C GLY A 105 -7.49 8.31 10.74
N PRO A 106 -8.19 8.16 11.88
CA PRO A 106 -7.85 7.19 12.91
C PRO A 106 -8.07 5.74 12.47
N TRP A 107 -7.51 4.80 13.23
CA TRP A 107 -7.71 3.38 12.97
C TRP A 107 -9.18 2.99 13.19
N CYS A 108 -9.77 2.34 12.20
CA CYS A 108 -11.07 1.68 12.33
C CYS A 108 -11.06 0.39 11.50
N TYR A 109 -11.58 -0.70 12.06
CA TYR A 109 -11.75 -1.96 11.33
C TYR A 109 -12.71 -1.80 10.13
N HIS A 110 -13.71 -0.94 10.29
CA HIS A 110 -14.75 -0.64 9.32
C HIS A 110 -14.67 0.83 8.86
N TRP A 111 -13.46 1.35 8.63
CA TRP A 111 -13.26 2.71 8.12
C TRP A 111 -14.18 2.95 6.90
N GLN A 112 -14.92 4.08 6.90
CA GLN A 112 -16.02 4.43 5.98
C GLN A 112 -17.34 3.64 6.08
N MET A 113 -17.48 2.63 6.93
CA MET A 113 -18.79 1.98 7.20
C MET A 113 -19.43 2.37 8.54
N CYS A 114 -18.69 3.04 9.44
CA CYS A 114 -19.22 3.48 10.75
C CYS A 114 -19.70 4.94 10.78
N CYS A 115 -19.44 5.71 9.73
CA CYS A 115 -19.84 7.09 9.60
C CYS A 115 -20.48 7.20 8.21
N GLY A 116 -21.63 7.84 8.07
CA GLY A 116 -22.17 8.16 6.75
C GLY A 116 -21.28 9.21 6.10
N VAL A 117 -20.14 8.77 5.57
CA VAL A 117 -19.16 9.64 4.93
C VAL A 117 -19.73 10.04 3.58
N ASP A 118 -20.03 11.32 3.40
CA ASP A 118 -20.47 11.85 2.10
C ASP A 118 -19.33 11.79 1.05
N ASP A 119 -19.64 12.07 -0.22
CA ASP A 119 -18.65 12.09 -1.32
C ASP A 119 -17.50 13.09 -1.08
N GLU A 120 -17.60 13.93 -0.04
CA GLU A 120 -16.65 14.96 0.35
C GLU A 120 -15.83 14.58 1.60
N GLY A 121 -16.03 13.38 2.15
CA GLY A 121 -15.24 12.88 3.27
C GLY A 121 -15.68 13.34 4.66
N ARG A 122 -16.92 13.85 4.83
CA ARG A 122 -17.43 14.34 6.13
C ARG A 122 -18.23 13.31 6.90
#